data_AF-A0A2W0FLN2-F1
#
_entry.id   AF-A0A2W0FLN2-F1
#
_cell.length_a   1.000
_cell.length_b   1.000
_cell.length_c   1.000
_cell.angle_alpha   90.00
_cell.angle_beta   90.00
_cell.angle_gamma   90.00
#
_symmetry.space_group_name_H-M   'P 1'
#
loop_
_entity.id
_entity.type
_entity.pdbx_description
1 polymer ?
#
loop_
_entity_poly.entity_id
_entity_poly.type
_entity_poly.pdbx_seq_one_letter_code
_entity_poly.pdbx_strand_id
1 'polypeptide(L)'
;MKYFHNPETNEVHAYDEDAPGEFIPSSLLPMSEAQVQAYIASATTALPTKEDTERNWRDNELTSLMWLRERHRDQLDIQAPTSIDGEQFKELLVYMQALRDWPQSVDFPDADLRPLAPPWIAKQVQ
;
A
#
# COMPACT_ATOMS: atom_id res chain seq x y z
N MET A 1 -16.54 -9.61 28.53
CA MET A 1 -15.41 -10.56 28.43
C MET A 1 -14.14 -9.89 28.95
N LYS A 2 -13.30 -10.62 29.69
CA LYS A 2 -11.99 -10.16 30.17
C LYS A 2 -10.89 -10.65 29.23
N TYR A 3 -10.03 -9.75 28.80
CA TYR A 3 -8.92 -10.06 27.89
C TYR A 3 -7.60 -10.01 28.65
N PHE A 4 -6.72 -10.94 28.33
CA PHE A 4 -5.40 -11.04 28.91
C PHE A 4 -4.37 -11.29 27.82
N HIS A 5 -3.16 -10.75 27.99
CA HIS A 5 -2.04 -11.00 27.08
C HIS A 5 -1.02 -11.92 27.74
N ASN A 6 -0.45 -12.82 26.93
CA ASN A 6 0.65 -13.67 27.33
C ASN A 6 1.99 -13.01 26.93
N PRO A 7 2.85 -12.59 27.87
CA PRO A 7 4.13 -11.95 27.53
C PRO A 7 5.17 -12.92 26.93
N GLU A 8 4.98 -14.23 27.05
CA GLU A 8 5.91 -15.25 26.52
C GLU A 8 5.60 -15.61 25.06
N THR A 9 4.31 -15.69 24.69
CA THR A 9 3.87 -16.07 23.32
C THR A 9 3.33 -14.90 22.51
N ASN A 10 3.09 -13.75 23.14
CA ASN A 10 2.44 -12.57 22.57
C ASN A 10 1.00 -12.83 22.07
N GLU A 11 0.34 -13.88 22.59
CA GLU A 11 -1.05 -14.22 22.29
C GLU A 11 -2.02 -13.52 23.25
N VAL A 12 -3.27 -13.33 22.78
CA VAL A 12 -4.36 -12.75 23.58
C VAL A 12 -5.41 -13.81 23.88
N HIS A 13 -5.79 -13.95 25.15
CA HIS A 13 -6.81 -14.87 25.64
C HIS A 13 -8.01 -14.08 26.15
N ALA A 14 -9.23 -14.54 25.79
CA ALA A 14 -10.48 -13.98 26.27
C ALA A 14 -11.19 -14.99 27.17
N TYR A 15 -11.65 -14.52 28.33
CA TYR A 15 -12.44 -15.30 29.28
C TYR A 15 -13.76 -14.58 29.56
N ASP A 16 -14.79 -15.34 29.92
CA ASP A 16 -16.03 -14.74 30.41
C ASP A 16 -15.79 -13.94 31.70
N GLU A 17 -16.63 -12.93 31.94
CA GLU A 17 -16.46 -12.06 33.11
C GLU A 17 -16.59 -12.80 34.44
N ASP A 18 -17.40 -13.86 34.45
CA ASP A 18 -17.67 -14.73 35.58
C ASP A 18 -16.74 -15.96 35.64
N ALA A 19 -15.72 -16.03 34.78
CA ALA A 19 -14.78 -17.15 34.78
C ALA A 19 -14.05 -17.24 36.14
N PRO A 20 -14.00 -18.43 36.77
CA PRO A 20 -13.28 -18.60 38.03
C PRO A 20 -11.78 -18.39 37.82
N GLY A 21 -11.12 -17.71 38.76
CA GLY A 21 -9.69 -17.37 38.64
C GLY A 21 -8.76 -18.58 38.53
N GLU A 22 -9.18 -19.78 38.96
CA GLU A 22 -8.42 -21.03 38.81
C GLU A 22 -8.24 -21.43 37.33
N PHE A 23 -9.15 -21.01 36.45
CA PHE A 23 -9.06 -21.27 35.00
C PHE A 23 -8.24 -20.22 34.25
N ILE A 24 -7.77 -19.16 34.92
CA ILE A 24 -6.97 -18.09 34.31
C ILE A 24 -5.52 -18.27 34.77
N PRO A 25 -4.60 -18.69 33.89
CA PRO A 25 -3.19 -18.84 34.25
C PRO A 25 -2.60 -17.55 34.81
N SER A 26 -1.82 -17.67 35.89
CA SER A 26 -1.19 -16.52 36.57
C SER A 26 -0.10 -15.83 35.74
N SER A 27 0.37 -16.47 34.66
CA SER A 27 1.27 -15.87 33.67
C SER A 27 0.58 -14.86 32.74
N LEU A 28 -0.75 -14.83 32.72
CA LEU A 28 -1.52 -13.92 31.89
C LEU A 28 -1.73 -12.57 32.58
N LEU A 29 -1.49 -11.49 31.84
CA LEU A 29 -1.61 -10.13 32.35
C LEU A 29 -2.89 -9.48 31.80
N PRO A 30 -3.75 -8.90 32.67
CA PRO A 30 -5.00 -8.29 32.23
C PRO A 30 -4.73 -7.12 31.29
N MET A 31 -5.50 -7.03 30.21
CA MET A 31 -5.44 -5.91 29.27
C MET A 31 -6.37 -4.80 29.72
N SER A 32 -5.90 -3.54 29.62
CA SER A 32 -6.76 -2.37 29.80
C SER A 32 -7.77 -2.25 28.65
N GLU A 33 -8.87 -1.51 28.86
CA GLU A 33 -9.87 -1.29 27.81
C GLU A 33 -9.25 -0.72 26.52
N ALA A 34 -8.28 0.20 26.64
CA ALA A 34 -7.56 0.74 25.49
C ALA A 34 -6.73 -0.33 24.75
N GLN A 35 -6.08 -1.24 25.48
CA GLN A 35 -5.34 -2.36 24.89
C GLN A 35 -6.27 -3.35 24.20
N VAL A 36 -7.44 -3.63 24.79
CA VAL A 36 -8.46 -4.49 24.19
C VAL A 36 -9.01 -3.90 22.91
N GLN A 37 -9.34 -2.60 22.91
CA GLN A 37 -9.80 -1.91 21.71
C GLN A 37 -8.73 -1.94 20.61
N ALA A 38 -7.45 -1.72 20.95
CA ALA A 38 -6.35 -1.79 19.99
C ALA A 38 -6.18 -3.20 19.39
N TYR A 39 -6.32 -4.25 20.21
CA TYR A 39 -6.26 -5.64 19.74
C TYR A 39 -7.45 -6.02 18.86
N ILE A 40 -8.67 -5.63 19.25
CA ILE A 40 -9.86 -5.87 18.41
C ILE A 40 -9.72 -5.11 17.09
N ALA A 41 -9.24 -3.86 17.12
CA ALA A 41 -8.98 -3.08 15.91
C ALA A 41 -7.92 -3.75 15.03
N SER A 42 -6.82 -4.26 15.58
CA SER A 42 -5.79 -4.95 14.79
C SER A 42 -6.27 -6.29 14.23
N ALA A 43 -7.05 -7.06 14.99
CA ALA A 43 -7.62 -8.33 14.55
C ALA A 43 -8.75 -8.16 13.52
N THR A 44 -9.46 -7.03 13.54
CA THR A 44 -10.54 -6.70 12.60
C THR A 44 -10.00 -5.97 11.35
N THR A 45 -8.83 -5.34 11.44
CA THR A 45 -8.17 -4.74 10.28
C THR A 45 -7.66 -5.84 9.37
N ALA A 46 -8.33 -6.03 8.23
CA ALA A 46 -7.85 -6.95 7.20
C ALA A 46 -6.42 -6.57 6.81
N LEU A 47 -5.51 -7.54 6.84
CA LEU A 47 -4.18 -7.36 6.28
C LEU A 47 -4.31 -6.97 4.80
N PRO A 48 -3.47 -6.06 4.30
CA PRO A 48 -3.54 -5.66 2.90
C PRO A 48 -3.40 -6.90 2.02
N THR A 49 -4.36 -7.08 1.11
CA THR A 49 -4.31 -8.17 0.14
C THR A 49 -3.14 -7.93 -0.84
N LYS A 50 -2.77 -8.96 -1.60
CA LYS A 50 -1.78 -8.80 -2.67
C LYS A 50 -2.25 -7.73 -3.65
N GLU A 51 -3.53 -7.75 -3.98
CA GLU A 51 -4.21 -6.80 -4.84
C GLU A 51 -4.14 -5.36 -4.30
N ASP A 52 -4.31 -5.16 -2.99
CA ASP A 52 -4.21 -3.82 -2.39
C ASP A 52 -2.76 -3.31 -2.41
N THR A 53 -1.80 -4.20 -2.16
CA THR A 53 -0.37 -3.89 -2.27
C THR A 53 -0.02 -3.43 -3.69
N GLU A 54 -0.50 -4.15 -4.71
CA GLU A 54 -0.24 -3.84 -6.11
C GLU A 54 -0.96 -2.58 -6.60
N ARG A 55 -2.20 -2.34 -6.12
CA ARG A 55 -2.89 -1.07 -6.38
C ARG A 55 -2.13 0.11 -5.80
N ASN A 56 -1.60 -0.01 -4.58
CA ASN A 56 -0.79 1.03 -3.94
C ASN A 56 0.53 1.25 -4.69
N TRP A 57 1.20 0.19 -5.14
CA TRP A 57 2.39 0.33 -6.00
C TRP A 57 2.08 1.14 -7.27
N ARG A 58 1.01 0.78 -7.97
CA ARG A 58 0.57 1.45 -9.20
C ARG A 58 0.19 2.92 -8.96
N ASP A 59 -0.42 3.25 -7.81
CA ASP A 59 -0.69 4.64 -7.42
C ASP A 59 0.61 5.43 -7.23
N ASN A 60 1.56 4.88 -6.48
CA ASN A 60 2.86 5.51 -6.24
C ASN A 60 3.64 5.73 -7.55
N GLU A 61 3.66 4.74 -8.42
CA GLU A 61 4.31 4.83 -9.73
C GLU A 61 3.67 5.96 -10.58
N LEU A 62 2.33 6.02 -10.66
CA LEU A 62 1.63 7.09 -11.37
C LEU A 62 1.95 8.47 -10.79
N THR A 63 1.89 8.64 -9.46
CA THR A 63 2.20 9.91 -8.78
C THR A 63 3.63 10.33 -9.03
N SER A 64 4.58 9.39 -9.01
CA SER A 64 6.00 9.66 -9.26
C SER A 64 6.30 10.19 -10.68
N LEU A 65 5.36 10.06 -11.62
CA LEU A 65 5.49 10.49 -13.01
C LEU A 65 4.65 11.72 -13.37
N MET A 66 3.75 12.15 -12.48
CA MET A 66 2.85 13.28 -12.76
C MET A 66 3.61 14.56 -13.09
N TRP A 67 4.66 14.89 -12.31
CA TRP A 67 5.48 16.09 -12.49
C TRP A 67 6.12 16.18 -13.88
N LEU A 68 6.52 15.05 -14.46
CA LEU A 68 7.17 15.01 -15.77
C LEU A 68 6.19 15.36 -16.89
N ARG A 69 4.96 14.84 -16.79
CA ARG A 69 3.87 15.17 -17.72
C ARG A 69 3.48 16.64 -17.61
N GLU A 70 3.37 17.15 -16.39
CA GLU A 70 3.04 18.55 -16.11
C GLU A 70 4.11 19.48 -16.68
N ARG A 71 5.40 19.26 -16.36
CA ARG A 71 6.49 20.07 -16.91
C ARG A 71 6.51 20.11 -18.43
N HIS A 72 6.32 18.95 -19.10
CA HIS A 72 6.32 18.92 -20.55
C HIS A 72 5.20 19.79 -21.14
N ARG A 73 4.01 19.78 -20.52
CA ARG A 73 2.88 20.62 -20.93
C ARG A 73 3.17 22.10 -20.69
N ASP A 74 3.66 22.44 -19.51
CA ASP A 74 4.02 23.82 -19.18
C ASP A 74 5.06 24.38 -20.16
N GLN A 75 6.06 23.57 -20.52
CA GLN A 75 7.09 23.94 -21.51
C GLN A 75 6.50 24.19 -22.89
N LEU A 76 5.55 23.36 -23.35
CA LEU A 76 4.86 23.58 -24.61
C LEU A 76 4.02 24.86 -24.59
N ASP A 77 3.30 25.10 -23.49
CA ASP A 77 2.42 26.27 -23.34
C ASP A 77 3.21 27.59 -23.36
N ILE A 78 4.41 27.62 -22.79
CA ILE A 78 5.30 28.80 -22.81
C ILE A 78 6.27 28.82 -24.01
N GLN A 79 6.17 27.84 -24.92
CA GLN A 79 7.07 27.67 -26.07
C GLN A 79 8.55 27.56 -25.68
N ALA A 80 8.84 26.98 -24.51
CA ALA A 80 10.19 26.70 -24.06
C ALA A 80 10.71 25.38 -24.67
N PRO A 81 12.05 25.21 -24.75
CA PRO A 81 12.64 23.91 -25.03
C PRO A 81 12.15 22.86 -24.02
N THR A 82 11.71 21.71 -24.53
CA THR A 82 11.20 20.62 -23.70
C THR A 82 12.35 19.80 -23.09
N SER A 83 12.18 19.32 -21.86
CA SER A 83 13.17 18.47 -21.17
C SER A 83 13.21 17.04 -21.72
N ILE A 84 12.11 16.60 -22.34
CA ILE A 84 11.98 15.32 -23.06
C ILE A 84 11.41 15.62 -24.45
N ASP A 85 11.73 14.78 -25.43
CA ASP A 85 11.20 14.92 -26.78
C ASP A 85 9.75 14.41 -26.88
N GLY A 86 9.13 14.62 -28.05
CA GLY A 86 7.73 14.22 -28.28
C GLY A 86 7.52 12.69 -28.31
N GLU A 87 8.54 11.92 -28.66
CA GLU A 87 8.46 10.45 -28.66
C GLU A 87 8.51 9.92 -27.23
N GLN A 88 9.43 10.41 -26.41
CA GLN A 88 9.51 10.16 -24.98
C GLN A 88 8.21 10.58 -24.27
N PHE A 89 7.66 11.75 -24.60
CA PHE A 89 6.37 12.16 -24.03
C PHE A 89 5.24 11.21 -24.41
N LYS A 90 5.19 10.71 -25.65
CA LYS A 90 4.21 9.70 -26.06
C LYS A 90 4.41 8.39 -25.31
N GLU A 91 5.65 7.90 -25.17
CA GLU A 91 5.96 6.70 -24.40
C GLU A 91 5.54 6.83 -22.94
N LEU A 92 5.76 7.99 -22.33
CA LEU A 92 5.30 8.30 -20.97
C LEU A 92 3.78 8.15 -20.86
N LEU A 93 3.03 8.73 -21.78
CA LEU A 93 1.56 8.65 -21.75
C LEU A 93 1.07 7.21 -21.95
N VAL A 94 1.70 6.44 -22.83
CA VAL A 94 1.39 5.01 -23.03
C VAL A 94 1.69 4.21 -21.77
N TYR A 95 2.84 4.43 -21.13
CA TYR A 95 3.20 3.76 -19.88
C TYR A 95 2.22 4.09 -18.75
N MET A 96 1.89 5.38 -18.56
CA MET A 96 0.88 5.79 -17.58
C MET A 96 -0.50 5.19 -17.87
N GLN A 97 -0.87 5.01 -19.14
CA GLN A 97 -2.12 4.34 -19.51
C GLN A 97 -2.07 2.85 -19.14
N ALA A 98 -0.98 2.15 -19.48
CA ALA A 98 -0.78 0.75 -19.10
C ALA A 98 -0.87 0.54 -17.59
N LEU A 99 -0.30 1.45 -16.78
CA LEU A 99 -0.44 1.43 -15.32
C LEU A 99 -1.90 1.56 -14.86
N ARG A 100 -2.72 2.38 -15.53
CA ARG A 100 -4.16 2.53 -15.19
C ARG A 100 -4.98 1.32 -15.60
N ASP A 101 -4.62 0.68 -16.70
CA ASP A 101 -5.35 -0.47 -17.24
C ASP A 101 -4.96 -1.77 -16.54
N TRP A 102 -3.75 -1.85 -15.98
CA TRP A 102 -3.20 -3.06 -15.37
C TRP A 102 -4.09 -3.68 -14.27
N PRO A 103 -4.67 -2.94 -13.31
CA PRO A 103 -5.60 -3.51 -12.32
C PRO A 103 -6.88 -4.13 -12.90
N GLN A 104 -7.17 -3.91 -14.19
CA GLN A 104 -8.28 -4.53 -14.92
C GLN A 104 -7.83 -5.69 -15.84
N SER A 105 -6.51 -5.93 -15.94
CA SER A 105 -5.95 -7.05 -16.72
C SER A 105 -6.13 -8.37 -15.99
N VAL A 106 -6.12 -9.46 -16.77
CA VAL A 106 -6.04 -10.84 -16.27
C VAL A 106 -4.71 -11.13 -15.56
N ASP A 107 -3.68 -10.34 -15.86
CA ASP A 107 -2.33 -10.48 -15.31
C ASP A 107 -2.20 -9.91 -13.88
N PHE A 108 -3.21 -9.17 -13.41
CA PHE A 108 -3.21 -8.62 -12.07
C PHE A 108 -3.61 -9.69 -11.04
N PRO A 109 -2.96 -9.77 -9.85
CA PRO A 109 -1.95 -8.87 -9.29
C PRO A 109 -0.51 -9.40 -9.41
N ASP A 110 -0.09 -9.98 -10.53
CA ASP A 110 1.26 -10.54 -10.66
C ASP A 110 2.32 -9.43 -10.83
N ALA A 111 3.23 -9.32 -9.85
CA ALA A 111 4.28 -8.31 -9.85
C ALA A 111 5.26 -8.47 -11.03
N ASP A 112 5.44 -9.70 -11.54
CA ASP A 112 6.31 -9.97 -12.68
C ASP A 112 5.69 -9.50 -14.01
N LEU A 113 4.38 -9.25 -14.01
CA LEU A 113 3.61 -8.78 -15.17
C LEU A 113 3.21 -7.31 -15.05
N ARG A 114 3.87 -6.56 -14.17
CA ARG A 114 3.72 -5.11 -14.10
C ARG A 114 4.14 -4.46 -15.43
N PRO A 115 3.47 -3.38 -15.86
CA PRO A 115 3.96 -2.57 -16.95
C PRO A 115 5.41 -2.12 -16.70
N LEU A 116 6.26 -2.24 -17.73
CA LEU A 116 7.67 -1.85 -17.63
C LEU A 116 7.85 -0.38 -18.02
N ALA A 117 8.51 0.38 -17.14
CA ALA A 117 8.87 1.76 -17.41
C ALA A 117 9.88 1.87 -18.56
N PRO A 118 9.69 2.81 -19.50
CA PRO A 118 10.72 3.18 -20.46
C PRO A 118 12.06 3.54 -19.76
N PRO A 119 13.22 3.00 -20.21
CA PRO A 119 14.49 3.16 -19.49
C PRO A 119 14.97 4.61 -19.32
N TRP A 120 14.51 5.53 -20.16
CA TRP A 120 14.88 6.94 -20.08
C TRP A 120 14.20 7.66 -18.91
N ILE A 121 13.08 7.15 -18.39
CA ILE A 121 12.37 7.73 -17.24
C ILE A 121 13.29 7.75 -16.01
N ALA A 122 14.05 6.68 -15.79
CA ALA A 122 15.01 6.58 -14.68
C ALA A 122 16.15 7.60 -14.75
N LYS A 123 16.34 8.27 -15.89
CA LYS A 123 17.34 9.33 -16.08
C LYS A 123 16.78 10.72 -15.76
N GLN A 124 15.47 10.84 -15.56
CA GLN A 124 14.82 12.11 -15.23
C GLN A 124 14.93 12.37 -13.73
N VAL A 125 15.31 13.60 -13.37
CA VAL A 125 15.44 14.07 -11.99
C VAL A 125 14.46 15.21 -11.79
N GLN A 126 13.76 15.21 -10.64
CA GLN A 126 12.74 16.21 -10.31
C GLN A 126 13.33 17.61 -10.12
#